data_AF-A0A496XUL1-F1
#
_entry.id   AF-A0A496XUL1-F1
#
_cell.length_a   1.000
_cell.length_b   1.000
_cell.length_c   1.000
_cell.angle_alpha   90.00
_cell.angle_beta   90.00
_cell.angle_gamma   90.00
#
_symmetry.space_group_name_H-M   'P 1'
#
loop_
_entity.id
_entity.type
_entity.pdbx_description
1 polymer ?
#
loop_
_entity_poly.entity_id
_entity_poly.type
_entity_poly.pdbx_seq_one_letter_code
_entity_poly.pdbx_strand_id
1 'polypeptide(L)'
;MPKLILLLLLISCLTPADKVDSCDFPSIFLKYDTFLKHYNICQDPDDDSLIRFKLKEGDIHVKYCFIPTYIAKDSNKSIFIGEPRCLFIKDPKETYEITFIKNRPTPEGDIPYSNYPIKGVMIIKDQVMEFSVPFEAPLPAPNAYLKCAEALDLTGDDSYCRAFKEMGKYSFLAF
;
A
#
# COMPACT_ATOMS: atom_id res chain seq x y z
N MET A 1 53.94 41.58 -16.17
CA MET A 1 52.82 40.85 -16.85
C MET A 1 53.31 39.43 -17.12
N PRO A 2 52.58 38.34 -16.82
CA PRO A 2 51.29 38.21 -16.14
C PRO A 2 51.39 37.56 -14.74
N LYS A 3 50.32 37.79 -13.95
CA LYS A 3 50.04 37.22 -12.63
C LYS A 3 49.55 35.78 -12.78
N LEU A 4 50.10 34.86 -12.00
CA LEU A 4 49.61 33.50 -11.83
C LEU A 4 48.33 33.57 -10.97
N ILE A 5 47.16 33.52 -11.60
CA ILE A 5 45.87 33.43 -10.91
C ILE A 5 45.69 31.97 -10.51
N LEU A 6 45.86 31.70 -9.22
CA LEU A 6 45.47 30.47 -8.55
C LEU A 6 43.93 30.44 -8.52
N LEU A 7 43.33 29.76 -9.49
CA LEU A 7 41.89 29.50 -9.49
C LEU A 7 41.62 28.37 -8.49
N LEU A 8 41.38 28.75 -7.23
CA LEU A 8 40.74 27.88 -6.24
C LEU A 8 39.31 27.58 -6.73
N LEU A 9 39.15 26.46 -7.41
CA LEU A 9 37.86 25.80 -7.55
C LEU A 9 37.40 25.40 -6.14
N LEU A 10 36.59 26.25 -5.53
CA LEU A 10 35.67 25.85 -4.47
C LEU A 10 34.67 24.86 -5.09
N ILE A 11 35.07 23.59 -5.16
CA ILE A 11 34.10 22.49 -5.18
C ILE A 11 33.43 22.56 -3.82
N SER A 12 32.31 23.27 -3.79
CA SER A 12 31.34 23.12 -2.73
C SER A 12 31.01 21.64 -2.68
N CYS A 13 31.29 21.01 -1.53
CA CYS A 13 30.69 19.73 -1.17
C CYS A 13 29.18 19.90 -1.29
N LEU A 14 28.61 19.47 -2.42
CA LEU A 14 27.25 19.01 -2.46
C LEU A 14 27.25 17.73 -1.63
N THR A 15 26.99 17.89 -0.34
CA THR A 15 26.52 16.77 0.49
C THR A 15 25.35 16.14 -0.27
N PRO A 16 25.34 14.81 -0.48
CA PRO A 16 24.16 14.15 -1.00
C PRO A 16 23.01 14.54 -0.08
N ALA A 17 21.94 15.07 -0.67
CA ALA A 17 20.73 15.46 0.01
C ALA A 17 20.38 14.39 1.05
N ASP A 18 20.20 14.82 2.30
CA ASP A 18 19.60 14.01 3.34
C ASP A 18 18.37 13.33 2.72
N LYS A 19 18.41 12.00 2.59
CA LYS A 19 17.18 11.23 2.46
C LYS A 19 16.33 11.68 3.64
N VAL A 20 15.21 12.34 3.37
CA VAL A 20 14.19 12.54 4.39
C VAL A 20 13.56 11.16 4.60
N ASP A 21 14.30 10.30 5.31
CA ASP A 21 14.05 8.88 5.62
C ASP A 21 13.04 8.71 6.76
N SER A 22 12.37 9.79 7.15
CA SER A 22 11.57 9.80 8.36
C SER A 22 10.11 9.54 8.00
N CYS A 23 9.68 8.30 8.14
CA CYS A 23 8.26 7.98 8.36
C CYS A 23 7.74 8.54 9.72
N ASP A 24 8.37 9.58 10.29
CA ASP A 24 7.85 10.28 11.46
C ASP A 24 6.72 11.19 11.01
N PHE A 25 5.50 10.76 11.33
CA PHE A 25 4.34 11.55 10.97
C PHE A 25 4.28 12.83 11.79
N PRO A 26 4.21 14.01 11.13
CA PRO A 26 3.92 15.23 11.85
C PRO A 26 2.52 15.15 12.48
N SER A 27 2.21 16.07 13.39
CA SER A 27 0.88 16.17 13.99
C SER A 27 -0.24 16.48 12.96
N ILE A 28 0.13 16.90 11.74
CA ILE A 28 -0.79 17.15 10.63
C ILE A 28 -0.98 15.90 9.77
N PHE A 29 -2.19 15.72 9.25
CA PHE A 29 -2.54 14.65 8.32
C PHE A 29 -2.41 15.15 6.88
N LEU A 30 -1.56 14.50 6.09
CA LEU A 30 -1.14 14.95 4.77
C LEU A 30 -1.98 14.35 3.63
N LYS A 31 -2.60 13.18 3.84
CA LYS A 31 -3.41 12.52 2.82
C LYS A 31 -4.89 12.57 3.18
N TYR A 32 -5.73 12.62 2.15
CA TYR A 32 -7.18 12.55 2.26
C TYR A 32 -7.78 11.66 1.18
N ASP A 33 -8.68 10.76 1.55
CA ASP A 33 -9.58 10.10 0.60
C ASP A 33 -10.99 9.92 1.19
N THR A 34 -11.96 9.54 0.36
CA THR A 34 -13.37 9.44 0.77
C THR A 34 -13.64 8.31 1.76
N PHE A 35 -12.80 7.28 1.79
CA PHE A 35 -12.92 6.05 2.57
C PHE A 35 -12.22 6.15 3.94
N LEU A 36 -10.96 6.61 3.96
CA LEU A 36 -10.15 6.80 5.17
C LEU A 36 -10.26 8.20 5.77
N LYS A 37 -10.81 9.18 5.05
CA LYS A 37 -10.73 10.60 5.43
C LYS A 37 -9.27 11.01 5.54
N HIS A 38 -8.85 11.60 6.64
CA HIS A 38 -7.50 12.13 6.83
C HIS A 38 -6.57 11.07 7.44
N TYR A 39 -5.43 10.82 6.79
CA TYR A 39 -4.47 9.83 7.24
C TYR A 39 -3.04 10.20 6.82
N ASN A 40 -2.07 9.53 7.44
CA ASN A 40 -0.68 9.48 7.03
C ASN A 40 -0.27 8.03 6.84
N ILE A 41 0.59 7.79 5.86
CA ILE A 41 1.15 6.48 5.59
C ILE A 41 2.48 6.64 4.88
N CYS A 42 3.43 5.77 5.22
CA CYS A 42 4.77 5.75 4.68
C CYS A 42 5.28 4.31 4.68
N GLN A 43 5.97 3.92 3.61
CA GLN A 43 6.73 2.68 3.55
C GLN A 43 8.13 2.96 4.07
N ASP A 44 8.65 2.04 4.90
CA ASP A 44 10.01 2.16 5.41
C ASP A 44 11.02 2.16 4.25
N PRO A 45 11.98 3.09 4.22
CA PRO A 45 12.91 3.23 3.11
C PRO A 45 13.91 2.07 3.02
N ASP A 46 14.12 1.35 4.11
CA ASP A 46 15.09 0.25 4.22
C ASP A 46 14.40 -1.13 4.25
N ASP A 47 13.09 -1.18 4.55
CA ASP A 47 12.28 -2.41 4.55
C ASP A 47 10.94 -2.21 3.82
N ASP A 48 10.83 -2.74 2.59
CA ASP A 48 9.60 -2.66 1.79
C ASP A 48 8.40 -3.40 2.41
N SER A 49 8.65 -4.27 3.39
CA SER A 49 7.62 -5.02 4.09
C SER A 49 7.09 -4.28 5.31
N LEU A 50 7.68 -3.15 5.69
CA LEU A 50 7.23 -2.34 6.81
C LEU A 50 6.55 -1.07 6.32
N ILE A 51 5.32 -0.82 6.79
CA ILE A 51 4.66 0.48 6.66
C ILE A 51 4.31 1.03 8.03
N ARG A 52 4.28 2.36 8.11
CA ARG A 52 3.72 3.11 9.23
C ARG A 52 2.41 3.73 8.79
N PHE A 53 1.39 3.68 9.64
CA PHE A 53 0.06 4.20 9.34
C PHE A 53 -0.51 4.99 10.52
N LYS A 54 -1.15 6.12 10.23
CA LYS A 54 -1.84 6.93 11.23
C LYS A 54 -3.13 7.47 10.66
N LEU A 55 -4.23 7.30 11.38
CA LEU A 55 -5.58 7.66 10.93
C LEU A 55 -6.18 8.71 11.87
N LYS A 56 -6.73 9.80 11.33
CA LYS A 56 -7.30 10.88 12.15
C LYS A 56 -8.54 10.44 12.92
N GLU A 57 -9.35 9.58 12.31
CA GLU A 57 -10.62 9.11 12.85
C GLU A 57 -10.69 7.59 12.62
N GLY A 58 -10.15 6.84 13.58
CA GLY A 58 -10.29 5.39 13.64
C GLY A 58 -11.64 4.95 14.20
N ASP A 59 -11.93 3.67 14.07
CA ASP A 59 -13.13 3.04 14.62
C ASP A 59 -12.72 1.76 15.37
N ILE A 60 -12.98 1.73 16.67
CA ILE A 60 -12.59 0.63 17.55
C ILE A 60 -13.36 -0.67 17.26
N HIS A 61 -14.48 -0.58 16.54
CA HIS A 61 -15.33 -1.70 16.16
C HIS A 61 -15.02 -2.22 14.76
N VAL A 62 -14.10 -1.56 14.03
CA VAL A 62 -13.75 -1.91 12.66
C VAL A 62 -12.28 -2.27 12.57
N LYS A 63 -12.01 -3.43 11.99
CA LYS A 63 -10.65 -3.85 11.66
C LYS A 63 -10.30 -3.31 10.28
N TYR A 64 -9.12 -2.73 10.14
CA TYR A 64 -8.57 -2.27 8.87
C TYR A 64 -7.54 -3.28 8.41
N CYS A 65 -7.73 -3.82 7.23
CA CYS A 65 -6.85 -4.78 6.56
C CYS A 65 -5.99 -4.06 5.53
N PHE A 66 -4.68 -4.26 5.64
CA PHE A 66 -3.66 -3.76 4.75
C PHE A 66 -3.16 -4.93 3.91
N ILE A 67 -3.34 -4.84 2.60
CA ILE A 67 -2.98 -5.90 1.67
C ILE A 67 -1.78 -5.41 0.85
N PRO A 68 -0.61 -6.05 0.97
CA PRO A 68 0.58 -5.62 0.25
C PRO A 68 0.42 -5.89 -1.23
N THR A 69 0.77 -4.92 -2.07
CA THR A 69 0.65 -5.02 -3.53
C THR A 69 1.92 -4.62 -4.24
N TYR A 70 2.11 -5.18 -5.43
CA TYR A 70 3.07 -4.76 -6.43
C TYR A 70 2.33 -4.13 -7.61
N ILE A 71 2.92 -3.05 -8.13
CA ILE A 71 2.44 -2.37 -9.32
C ILE A 71 3.66 -2.28 -10.24
N ALA A 72 3.59 -2.95 -11.40
CA ALA A 72 4.60 -2.77 -12.42
C ALA A 72 4.52 -1.33 -12.97
N LYS A 73 5.68 -0.74 -13.24
CA LYS A 73 5.79 0.56 -13.90
C LYS A 73 4.97 0.51 -15.19
N ASP A 74 4.08 1.49 -15.39
CA ASP A 74 3.19 1.61 -16.56
C ASP A 74 2.06 0.58 -16.68
N SER A 75 1.75 -0.15 -15.60
CA SER A 75 0.60 -1.06 -15.54
C SER A 75 -0.57 -0.50 -14.73
N ASN A 76 -1.79 -0.68 -15.23
CA ASN A 76 -3.02 -0.42 -14.47
C ASN A 76 -3.42 -1.60 -13.56
N LYS A 77 -2.53 -2.59 -13.39
CA LYS A 77 -2.78 -3.81 -12.62
C LYS A 77 -2.01 -3.74 -11.30
N SER A 78 -2.70 -4.00 -10.21
CA SER A 78 -2.09 -4.26 -8.90
C SER A 78 -2.13 -5.77 -8.64
N ILE A 79 -1.01 -6.33 -8.23
CA ILE A 79 -0.90 -7.75 -7.86
C ILE A 79 -0.72 -7.79 -6.35
N PHE A 80 -1.55 -8.52 -5.61
CA PHE A 80 -1.27 -8.70 -4.18
C PHE A 80 -0.06 -9.62 -3.98
N ILE A 81 0.72 -9.38 -2.94
CA ILE A 81 2.00 -10.06 -2.69
C ILE A 81 1.94 -11.06 -1.55
N GLY A 82 0.96 -10.91 -0.67
CA GLY A 82 0.79 -11.78 0.47
C GLY A 82 -0.48 -11.50 1.26
N GLU A 83 -0.56 -12.16 2.40
CA GLU A 83 -1.75 -12.14 3.25
C GLU A 83 -2.08 -10.73 3.78
N PRO A 84 -3.39 -10.40 3.92
CA PRO A 84 -3.82 -9.19 4.59
C PRO A 84 -3.34 -9.13 6.04
N ARG A 85 -2.81 -7.98 6.45
CA ARG A 85 -2.50 -7.68 7.85
C ARG A 85 -3.59 -6.77 8.40
N CYS A 86 -4.34 -7.25 9.38
CA CYS A 86 -5.53 -6.55 9.85
C CYS A 86 -5.39 -6.16 11.33
N LEU A 87 -5.72 -4.90 11.66
CA LEU A 87 -5.70 -4.39 13.03
C LEU A 87 -6.84 -3.41 13.31
N PHE A 88 -7.15 -3.20 14.58
CA PHE A 88 -8.03 -2.12 15.03
C PHE A 88 -7.21 -0.85 15.22
N ILE A 89 -7.70 0.26 14.69
CA ILE A 89 -7.07 1.58 14.86
C ILE A 89 -7.94 2.38 15.81
N LYS A 90 -7.40 2.61 17.01
CA LYS A 90 -8.18 3.13 18.15
C LYS A 90 -7.83 4.57 18.49
N ASP A 91 -6.55 4.91 18.45
CA ASP A 91 -6.05 6.23 18.85
C ASP A 91 -5.53 6.99 17.63
N PRO A 92 -6.08 8.17 17.31
CA PRO A 92 -5.58 8.97 16.20
C PRO A 92 -4.21 9.61 16.45
N LYS A 93 -3.68 9.54 17.67
CA LYS A 93 -2.32 9.98 18.00
C LYS A 93 -1.29 8.87 17.78
N GLU A 94 -1.71 7.61 17.81
CA GLU A 94 -0.84 6.45 17.69
C GLU A 94 -0.43 6.23 16.22
N THR A 95 0.85 5.91 16.02
CA THR A 95 1.37 5.42 14.75
C THR A 95 1.42 3.91 14.82
N TYR A 96 0.74 3.25 13.88
CA TYR A 96 0.68 1.80 13.78
C TYR A 96 1.77 1.32 12.82
N GLU A 97 2.59 0.37 13.27
CA GLU A 97 3.53 -0.33 12.41
C GLU A 97 2.89 -1.62 11.89
N ILE A 98 2.96 -1.83 10.57
CA ILE A 98 2.41 -3.00 9.90
C ILE A 98 3.54 -3.65 9.10
N THR A 99 3.96 -4.82 9.57
CA THR A 99 4.89 -5.69 8.84
C THR A 99 4.11 -6.69 7.99
N PHE A 100 4.33 -6.65 6.69
CA PHE A 100 3.77 -7.56 5.71
C PHE A 100 4.53 -8.88 5.65
N ILE A 101 3.79 -9.93 5.30
CA ILE A 101 4.36 -11.25 5.01
C ILE A 101 4.16 -11.50 3.52
N LYS A 102 5.25 -11.77 2.80
CA LYS A 102 5.21 -12.12 1.38
C LYS A 102 5.06 -13.63 1.23
N ASN A 103 3.84 -14.10 0.98
CA ASN A 103 3.53 -15.53 0.93
C ASN A 103 2.61 -15.93 -0.23
N ARG A 104 2.37 -15.05 -1.21
CA ARG A 104 1.53 -15.40 -2.36
C ARG A 104 2.31 -16.21 -3.40
N PRO A 105 1.87 -17.43 -3.75
CA PRO A 105 2.44 -18.20 -4.86
C PRO A 105 1.96 -17.64 -6.21
N THR A 106 2.68 -17.96 -7.28
CA THR A 106 2.22 -17.78 -8.66
C THR A 106 1.58 -19.05 -9.23
N PRO A 107 0.88 -18.95 -10.37
CA PRO A 107 0.61 -20.10 -11.22
C PRO A 107 1.89 -20.91 -11.54
N GLU A 108 1.72 -22.21 -11.79
CA GLU A 108 2.83 -23.14 -12.00
C GLU A 108 3.73 -22.72 -13.18
N GLY A 109 5.04 -22.61 -12.92
CA GLY A 109 6.05 -22.24 -13.91
C GLY A 109 6.56 -20.79 -13.82
N ASP A 110 5.91 -19.93 -13.03
CA ASP A 110 6.31 -18.52 -12.84
C ASP A 110 7.06 -18.26 -11.52
N ILE A 111 7.74 -17.13 -11.43
CA ILE A 111 8.42 -16.67 -10.21
C ILE A 111 7.36 -16.31 -9.15
N PRO A 112 7.39 -16.88 -7.93
CA PRO A 112 6.42 -16.58 -6.87
C PRO A 112 6.22 -15.09 -6.66
N TYR A 113 4.95 -14.67 -6.49
CA TYR A 113 4.64 -13.26 -6.26
C TYR A 113 5.31 -12.73 -4.99
N SER A 114 5.57 -13.62 -4.02
CA SER A 114 6.34 -13.32 -2.80
C SER A 114 7.75 -12.75 -3.05
N ASN A 115 8.31 -12.92 -4.24
CA ASN A 115 9.63 -12.39 -4.60
C ASN A 115 9.57 -10.95 -5.15
N TYR A 116 8.37 -10.42 -5.44
CA TYR A 116 8.24 -9.04 -5.92
C TYR A 116 8.36 -8.05 -4.74
N PRO A 117 8.89 -6.84 -5.03
CA PRO A 117 8.91 -5.79 -4.03
C PRO A 117 7.48 -5.30 -3.74
N ILE A 118 7.22 -4.89 -2.51
CA ILE A 118 5.95 -4.23 -2.18
C ILE A 118 6.06 -2.78 -2.64
N LYS A 119 5.17 -2.37 -3.54
CA LYS A 119 5.13 -1.02 -4.16
C LYS A 119 3.78 -0.34 -4.02
N GLY A 120 2.90 -0.92 -3.21
CA GLY A 120 1.66 -0.28 -2.82
C GLY A 120 0.94 -1.08 -1.76
N VAL A 121 -0.14 -0.51 -1.26
CA VAL A 121 -1.02 -1.12 -0.28
C VAL A 121 -2.47 -0.83 -0.63
N MET A 122 -3.28 -1.87 -0.53
CA MET A 122 -4.73 -1.77 -0.54
C MET A 122 -5.23 -1.80 0.90
N ILE A 123 -6.03 -0.81 1.29
CA ILE A 123 -6.58 -0.67 2.64
C ILE A 123 -8.10 -0.86 2.56
N ILE A 124 -8.61 -1.84 3.29
CA ILE A 124 -10.03 -2.25 3.27
C ILE A 124 -10.50 -2.47 4.72
N LYS A 125 -11.76 -2.15 5.02
CA LYS A 125 -12.38 -2.48 6.30
C LYS A 125 -12.84 -3.94 6.26
N ASP A 126 -12.51 -4.71 7.29
CA ASP A 126 -12.94 -6.10 7.45
C ASP A 126 -14.43 -6.13 7.83
N GLN A 127 -15.28 -5.95 6.82
CA GLN A 127 -16.72 -5.91 6.96
C GLN A 127 -17.33 -6.86 5.94
N VAL A 128 -18.33 -7.62 6.38
CA VAL A 128 -19.15 -8.42 5.48
C VAL A 128 -20.00 -7.48 4.64
N MET A 129 -19.90 -7.61 3.32
CA MET A 129 -20.67 -6.80 2.38
C MET A 129 -21.36 -7.68 1.34
N GLU A 130 -22.42 -7.14 0.76
CA GLU A 130 -23.03 -7.67 -0.46
C GLU A 130 -22.32 -7.08 -1.66
N PHE A 131 -22.02 -7.92 -2.65
CA PHE A 131 -21.39 -7.53 -3.90
C PHE A 131 -22.28 -7.98 -5.05
N SER A 132 -22.22 -7.25 -6.17
CA SER A 132 -22.87 -7.64 -7.42
C SER A 132 -22.39 -9.03 -7.89
N VAL A 133 -23.15 -9.65 -8.80
CA VAL A 133 -22.73 -10.85 -9.54
C VAL A 133 -21.32 -10.61 -10.12
N PRO A 134 -20.39 -11.58 -10.02
CA PRO A 134 -20.58 -13.01 -9.72
C PRO A 134 -20.37 -13.45 -8.27
N PHE A 135 -20.40 -12.55 -7.29
CA PHE A 135 -20.41 -12.98 -5.88
C PHE A 135 -21.76 -13.61 -5.54
N GLU A 136 -21.75 -14.87 -5.07
CA GLU A 136 -22.98 -15.64 -4.78
C GLU A 136 -23.53 -15.42 -3.37
N ALA A 137 -22.69 -14.88 -2.47
CA ALA A 137 -23.03 -14.67 -1.08
C ALA A 137 -22.27 -13.46 -0.51
N PRO A 138 -22.80 -12.83 0.55
CA PRO A 138 -22.05 -11.83 1.30
C PRO A 138 -20.76 -12.42 1.85
N LEU A 139 -19.68 -11.64 1.80
CA LEU A 139 -18.36 -12.06 2.29
C LEU A 139 -17.58 -10.87 2.83
N PRO A 140 -16.55 -11.09 3.67
CA PRO A 140 -15.66 -10.02 4.10
C PRO A 140 -15.02 -9.32 2.90
N ALA A 141 -15.00 -7.99 2.90
CA ALA A 141 -14.46 -7.20 1.80
C ALA A 141 -12.98 -7.52 1.44
N PRO A 142 -12.07 -7.81 2.39
CA PRO A 142 -10.75 -8.30 2.06
C PRO A 142 -10.78 -9.60 1.23
N ASN A 143 -11.66 -10.54 1.58
CA ASN A 143 -11.80 -11.80 0.84
C ASN A 143 -12.36 -11.58 -0.57
N ALA A 144 -13.27 -10.62 -0.74
CA ALA A 144 -13.79 -10.25 -2.05
C ALA A 144 -12.68 -9.70 -2.98
N TYR A 145 -11.78 -8.86 -2.44
CA TYR A 145 -10.62 -8.38 -3.18
C TYR A 145 -9.69 -9.53 -3.58
N LEU A 146 -9.36 -10.43 -2.65
CA LEU A 146 -8.49 -11.58 -2.94
C LEU A 146 -9.11 -12.48 -4.02
N LYS A 147 -10.42 -12.78 -3.92
CA LYS A 147 -11.14 -13.56 -4.93
C LYS A 147 -11.10 -12.87 -6.31
N CYS A 148 -11.27 -11.55 -6.36
CA CYS A 148 -11.09 -10.78 -7.60
C CYS A 148 -9.70 -10.97 -8.18
N ALA A 149 -8.65 -10.78 -7.37
CA ALA A 149 -7.28 -10.86 -7.85
C ALA A 149 -6.89 -12.27 -8.29
N GLU A 150 -7.35 -13.30 -7.58
CA GLU A 150 -7.15 -14.70 -7.95
C GLU A 150 -7.88 -15.07 -9.25
N ALA A 151 -9.15 -14.68 -9.40
CA ALA A 151 -9.91 -14.93 -10.63
C ALA A 151 -9.23 -14.28 -11.84
N LEU A 152 -8.80 -13.02 -11.69
CA LEU A 152 -8.12 -12.28 -12.74
C LEU A 152 -6.78 -12.93 -13.12
N ASP A 153 -6.00 -13.37 -12.13
CA ASP A 153 -4.66 -13.95 -12.39
C ASP A 153 -4.75 -15.38 -12.95
N LEU A 154 -5.71 -16.20 -12.49
CA LEU A 154 -5.84 -17.61 -12.93
C LEU A 154 -6.59 -17.76 -14.25
N THR A 155 -7.59 -16.91 -14.50
CA THR A 155 -8.52 -17.10 -15.62
C THR A 155 -8.60 -15.90 -16.56
N GLY A 156 -8.06 -14.75 -16.17
CA GLY A 156 -8.25 -13.48 -16.88
C GLY A 156 -9.62 -12.84 -16.65
N ASP A 157 -10.50 -13.43 -15.83
CA ASP A 157 -11.82 -12.91 -15.54
C ASP A 157 -11.77 -11.71 -14.58
N ASP A 158 -12.12 -10.53 -15.09
CA ASP A 158 -12.16 -9.29 -14.32
C ASP A 158 -13.55 -8.98 -13.73
N SER A 159 -14.55 -9.84 -13.92
CA SER A 159 -15.93 -9.61 -13.47
C SER A 159 -16.04 -9.43 -11.95
N TYR A 160 -15.38 -10.28 -11.18
CA TYR A 160 -15.24 -10.14 -9.72
C TYR A 160 -14.60 -8.81 -9.34
N CYS A 161 -13.59 -8.37 -10.09
CA CYS A 161 -12.91 -7.10 -9.83
C CYS A 161 -13.79 -5.88 -10.14
N ARG A 162 -14.63 -5.94 -11.18
CA ARG A 162 -15.62 -4.90 -11.47
C ARG A 162 -16.64 -4.81 -10.34
N ALA A 163 -17.23 -5.94 -9.93
CA ALA A 163 -18.19 -6.00 -8.82
C ALA A 163 -17.59 -5.51 -7.50
N PHE A 164 -16.34 -5.84 -7.20
CA PHE A 164 -15.63 -5.30 -6.03
C PHE A 164 -15.44 -3.77 -6.12
N LYS A 165 -15.00 -3.27 -7.28
CA LYS A 165 -14.71 -1.84 -7.49
C LYS A 165 -15.96 -0.96 -7.40
N GLU A 166 -17.11 -1.45 -7.84
CA GLU A 166 -18.41 -0.75 -7.74
C GLU A 166 -18.74 -0.28 -6.32
N MET A 167 -18.29 -1.02 -5.30
CA MET A 167 -18.53 -0.66 -3.91
C MET A 167 -17.79 0.61 -3.47
N GLY A 168 -16.61 0.87 -4.05
CA GLY A 168 -15.77 2.02 -3.69
C GLY A 168 -15.39 2.09 -2.21
N LYS A 169 -15.39 0.96 -1.48
CA LYS A 169 -15.08 0.87 -0.05
C LYS A 169 -13.65 0.42 0.23
N TYR A 170 -12.70 1.09 -0.42
CA TYR A 170 -11.27 0.82 -0.25
C TYR A 170 -10.46 2.09 -0.49
N SER A 171 -9.21 2.09 -0.03
CA SER A 171 -8.19 3.06 -0.42
C SER A 171 -6.99 2.31 -0.97
N PHE A 172 -6.42 2.84 -2.05
CA PHE A 172 -5.24 2.26 -2.67
C PHE A 172 -4.15 3.32 -2.74
N LEU A 173 -2.94 2.94 -2.34
CA LEU A 173 -1.78 3.81 -2.39
C LEU A 173 -0.59 3.09 -3.01
N ALA A 174 0.06 3.74 -3.98
CA ALA A 174 1.37 3.36 -4.47
C ALA A 174 2.49 4.06 -3.67
N PHE A 175 3.63 3.39 -3.52
CA PHE A 175 4.85 3.91 -2.87
C PHE A 175 5.93 4.26 -3.89
#